data_AF-A0A9E2KE14-F1
#
_entry.id   AF-A0A9E2KE14-F1
#
_cell.length_a   1.000
_cell.length_b   1.000
_cell.length_c   1.000
_cell.angle_alpha   90.00
_cell.angle_beta   90.00
_cell.angle_gamma   90.00
#
_symmetry.space_group_name_H-M   'P 1'
#
loop_
_entity.id
_entity.type
_entity.pdbx_description
1 polymer ?
#
loop_
_entity_poly.entity_id
_entity_poly.type
_entity_poly.pdbx_seq_one_letter_code
_entity_poly.pdbx_strand_id
1 'polypeptide(L)'
;MRQTYPSTAQFKEAINLINSSIENEQADAMFYMWLIQNIPTDLEESQRVDIAQTIQGIANDEKLHNEILKSMYRQLTGTEAQMQAQGEPFEVPNSFEEGVVKALKGEVEAVRKYRKIMAGMPDNSYRDQVFSILTDELRHGILYNYIYTTIQSM
;
A
#
# COMPACT_ATOMS: atom_id res chain seq x y z
N MET A 1 -23.30 -6.88 28.47
CA MET A 1 -23.60 -7.63 27.23
C MET A 1 -22.30 -7.75 26.45
N ARG A 2 -21.86 -8.96 26.06
CA ARG A 2 -20.70 -9.08 25.15
C ARG A 2 -21.10 -8.46 23.82
N GLN A 3 -20.41 -7.41 23.38
CA GLN A 3 -20.51 -6.99 21.98
C GLN A 3 -20.12 -8.18 21.11
N THR A 4 -20.97 -8.52 20.15
CA THR A 4 -20.61 -9.43 19.07
C THR A 4 -19.53 -8.75 18.25
N TYR A 5 -18.33 -9.32 18.29
CA TYR A 5 -17.18 -8.84 17.52
C TYR A 5 -17.00 -9.73 16.27
N PRO A 6 -16.81 -9.15 15.08
CA PRO A 6 -17.05 -7.75 14.73
C PRO A 6 -18.56 -7.44 14.70
N SER A 7 -18.94 -6.17 14.83
CA SER A 7 -20.33 -5.78 14.56
C SER A 7 -20.63 -5.85 13.04
N THR A 8 -21.91 -6.01 12.68
CA THR A 8 -22.32 -5.99 11.26
C THR A 8 -21.90 -4.72 10.52
N ALA A 9 -21.89 -3.57 11.22
CA ALA A 9 -21.44 -2.31 10.65
C ALA A 9 -19.94 -2.32 10.34
N GLN A 10 -19.11 -2.79 11.29
CA GLN A 10 -17.66 -2.90 11.09
C GLN A 10 -17.30 -3.90 9.99
N PHE A 11 -18.00 -5.04 9.93
CA PHE A 11 -17.79 -6.01 8.86
C PHE A 11 -18.10 -5.40 7.48
N LYS A 12 -19.25 -4.72 7.33
CA LYS A 12 -19.60 -4.04 6.08
C LYS A 12 -18.61 -2.94 5.69
N GLU A 13 -18.19 -2.11 6.65
CA GLU A 13 -17.17 -1.09 6.41
C GLU A 13 -15.86 -1.72 5.93
N ALA A 14 -15.42 -2.80 6.57
CA ALA A 14 -14.19 -3.49 6.19
C ALA A 14 -14.25 -4.08 4.77
N ILE A 15 -15.37 -4.68 4.37
CA ILE A 15 -15.56 -5.18 2.99
C ILE A 15 -15.45 -4.05 1.96
N ASN A 16 -16.08 -2.90 2.22
CA ASN A 16 -15.99 -1.74 1.34
C ASN A 16 -14.55 -1.22 1.26
N LEU A 17 -13.85 -1.16 2.39
CA LEU A 17 -12.47 -0.72 2.45
C LEU A 17 -11.53 -1.68 1.71
N ILE A 18 -11.71 -3.00 1.85
CA ILE A 18 -10.97 -4.01 1.08
C ILE A 18 -11.17 -3.76 -0.42
N ASN A 19 -12.42 -3.63 -0.88
CA ASN A 19 -12.70 -3.38 -2.30
C ASN A 19 -12.04 -2.10 -2.81
N SER A 20 -12.03 -1.03 -2.01
CA SER A 20 -11.39 0.24 -2.36
C SER A 20 -9.87 0.26 -2.22
N SER A 21 -9.27 -0.80 -1.66
CA SER A 21 -7.81 -0.94 -1.51
C SER A 21 -7.22 -1.88 -2.56
N ILE A 22 -8.06 -2.45 -3.43
CA ILE A 22 -7.61 -3.23 -4.57
C ILE A 22 -7.22 -2.24 -5.67
N GLU A 23 -5.91 -2.16 -5.93
CA GLU A 23 -5.32 -1.15 -6.80
C GLU A 23 -5.23 -1.61 -8.26
N ASN A 24 -4.99 -0.65 -9.15
CA ASN A 24 -4.76 -0.89 -10.57
C ASN A 24 -3.26 -1.14 -10.81
N GLU A 25 -2.90 -2.43 -10.92
CA GLU A 25 -1.52 -2.88 -11.08
C GLU A 25 -0.76 -2.19 -12.23
N GLN A 26 -1.45 -1.75 -13.28
CA GLN A 26 -0.81 -1.00 -14.36
C GLN A 26 -0.35 0.39 -13.90
N ALA A 27 -1.20 1.12 -13.18
CA ALA A 27 -0.87 2.44 -12.67
C ALA A 27 0.26 2.37 -11.64
N ASP A 28 0.21 1.37 -10.76
CA ASP A 28 1.23 1.16 -9.73
C ASP A 28 2.58 0.78 -10.35
N ALA A 29 2.58 -0.13 -11.33
CA ALA A 29 3.79 -0.48 -12.06
C ALA A 29 4.42 0.73 -12.76
N MET A 30 3.59 1.63 -13.32
CA MET A 30 4.08 2.87 -13.92
C MET A 30 4.69 3.81 -12.88
N PHE A 31 4.07 3.95 -11.70
CA PHE A 31 4.58 4.80 -10.62
C PHE A 31 5.94 4.32 -10.09
N TYR A 32 6.06 3.03 -9.75
CA TYR A 32 7.31 2.46 -9.25
C TYR A 32 8.42 2.52 -10.29
N MET A 33 8.11 2.22 -11.56
CA MET A 33 9.08 2.37 -12.64
C MET A 33 9.54 3.82 -12.78
N TRP A 34 8.61 4.78 -12.69
CA TRP A 34 8.94 6.19 -12.76
C TRP A 34 9.86 6.61 -11.59
N LEU A 35 9.57 6.20 -10.36
CA LEU A 35 10.44 6.49 -9.22
C LEU A 35 11.85 5.95 -9.44
N ILE A 36 12.01 4.68 -9.81
CA ILE A 36 13.32 4.05 -10.04
C ILE A 36 14.10 4.77 -11.15
N GLN A 37 13.43 5.21 -12.22
CA GLN A 37 14.06 5.91 -13.34
C GLN A 37 14.43 7.36 -13.04
N ASN A 38 13.84 7.97 -12.01
CA ASN A 38 14.03 9.38 -11.67
C ASN A 38 14.82 9.57 -10.36
N ILE A 39 15.49 8.54 -9.85
CA ILE A 39 16.41 8.67 -8.72
C ILE A 39 17.46 9.75 -9.05
N PRO A 40 17.73 10.72 -8.16
CA PRO A 40 18.66 11.81 -8.42
C PRO A 40 20.07 11.30 -8.79
N THR A 41 20.63 11.86 -9.87
CA THR A 41 21.91 11.40 -10.45
C THR A 41 23.14 11.94 -9.74
N ASP A 42 22.96 12.92 -8.87
CA ASP A 42 23.97 13.56 -8.03
C ASP A 42 24.25 12.81 -6.72
N LEU A 43 23.44 11.81 -6.38
CA LEU A 43 23.71 10.86 -5.30
C LEU A 43 24.88 9.92 -5.62
N GLU A 44 25.52 9.38 -4.60
CA GLU A 44 26.50 8.30 -4.76
C GLU A 44 25.85 7.06 -5.40
N GLU A 45 26.62 6.33 -6.23
CA GLU A 45 26.11 5.12 -6.91
C GLU A 45 25.54 4.09 -5.92
N SER A 46 26.20 3.92 -4.77
CA SER A 46 25.72 3.02 -3.73
C SER A 46 24.36 3.41 -3.16
N GLN A 47 24.12 4.71 -2.97
CA GLN A 47 22.82 5.23 -2.50
C GLN A 47 21.74 5.03 -3.55
N ARG A 48 22.04 5.27 -4.84
CA ARG A 48 21.08 5.04 -5.92
C ARG A 48 20.67 3.58 -6.02
N VAL A 49 21.63 2.65 -5.93
CA VAL A 49 21.37 1.21 -5.96
C VAL A 49 20.51 0.79 -4.77
N ASP A 50 20.83 1.26 -3.57
CA ASP A 50 20.07 0.96 -2.35
C ASP A 50 18.62 1.49 -2.41
N ILE A 51 18.44 2.74 -2.86
CA ILE A 51 17.11 3.34 -3.08
C ILE A 51 16.31 2.54 -4.13
N ALA A 52 16.93 2.17 -5.26
CA ALA A 52 16.27 1.40 -6.31
C ALA A 52 15.81 0.03 -5.79
N GLN A 53 16.66 -0.67 -5.03
CA GLN A 53 16.33 -1.95 -4.41
C GLN A 53 15.21 -1.81 -3.38
N THR A 54 15.23 -0.75 -2.58
CA THR A 54 14.20 -0.44 -1.60
C THR A 54 12.84 -0.25 -2.27
N ILE A 55 12.78 0.61 -3.30
CA ILE A 55 11.54 0.88 -4.05
C ILE A 55 11.04 -0.40 -4.76
N GLN A 56 11.94 -1.20 -5.32
CA GLN A 56 11.58 -2.47 -5.95
C GLN A 56 11.02 -3.49 -4.95
N GLY A 57 11.54 -3.51 -3.71
CA GLY A 57 11.03 -4.33 -2.62
C GLY A 57 9.59 -3.96 -2.28
N ILE A 58 9.34 -2.67 -1.99
CA ILE A 58 8.00 -2.13 -1.71
C ILE A 58 7.03 -2.48 -2.86
N ALA A 59 7.43 -2.28 -4.11
CA ALA A 59 6.61 -2.61 -5.28
C ALA A 59 6.24 -4.10 -5.39
N ASN A 60 7.04 -5.01 -4.83
CA ASN A 60 6.73 -6.44 -4.81
C ASN A 60 5.78 -6.77 -3.65
N ASP A 61 5.96 -6.13 -2.51
CA ASP A 61 5.09 -6.27 -1.34
C ASP A 61 3.67 -5.79 -1.69
N GLU A 62 3.52 -4.63 -2.36
CA GLU A 62 2.20 -4.14 -2.79
C GLU A 62 1.47 -5.05 -3.78
N LYS A 63 2.20 -5.70 -4.70
CA LYS A 63 1.58 -6.71 -5.57
C LYS A 63 1.02 -7.86 -4.76
N LEU A 64 1.75 -8.32 -3.74
CA LEU A 64 1.28 -9.37 -2.84
C LEU A 64 0.10 -8.90 -2.00
N HIS A 65 0.11 -7.66 -1.50
CA HIS A 65 -1.02 -7.06 -0.78
C HIS A 65 -2.30 -7.08 -1.64
N ASN A 66 -2.19 -6.66 -2.91
CA ASN A 66 -3.32 -6.63 -3.83
C ASN A 66 -3.91 -8.04 -4.05
N GLU A 67 -3.06 -9.06 -4.23
CA GLU A 67 -3.50 -10.45 -4.37
C GLU A 67 -4.18 -11.00 -3.10
N ILE A 68 -3.64 -10.67 -1.92
CA ILE A 68 -4.26 -11.01 -0.63
C ILE A 68 -5.64 -10.37 -0.53
N LEU A 69 -5.77 -9.08 -0.85
CA LEU A 69 -7.02 -8.34 -0.75
C LEU A 69 -8.10 -8.86 -1.73
N LYS A 70 -7.73 -9.16 -2.99
CA LYS A 70 -8.64 -9.79 -3.96
C LYS A 70 -9.16 -11.14 -3.44
N SER A 71 -8.24 -11.97 -2.94
CA SER A 71 -8.58 -13.28 -2.38
C SER A 71 -9.50 -13.18 -1.16
N MET A 72 -9.17 -12.29 -0.21
CA MET A 72 -10.00 -12.01 0.96
C MET A 72 -11.39 -11.52 0.56
N TYR A 73 -11.48 -10.56 -0.35
CA TYR A 73 -12.76 -10.01 -0.81
C TYR A 73 -13.65 -11.12 -1.39
N ARG A 74 -13.10 -11.97 -2.25
CA ARG A 74 -13.83 -13.09 -2.84
C ARG A 74 -14.29 -14.09 -1.79
N GLN A 75 -13.44 -14.45 -0.83
CA GLN A 75 -13.79 -15.38 0.24
C GLN A 75 -14.91 -14.85 1.14
N LEU A 76 -14.88 -13.54 1.46
CA LEU A 76 -15.85 -12.92 2.36
C LEU A 76 -17.19 -12.57 1.68
N THR A 77 -17.19 -12.28 0.39
CA THR A 77 -18.40 -11.82 -0.34
C THR A 77 -18.98 -12.84 -1.31
N GLY A 78 -18.19 -13.83 -1.73
CA GLY A 78 -18.54 -14.77 -2.79
C GLY A 78 -18.47 -14.18 -4.21
N THR A 79 -18.01 -12.94 -4.36
CA THR A 79 -17.92 -12.24 -5.66
C THR A 79 -16.51 -11.71 -5.90
N GLU A 80 -16.11 -11.61 -7.16
CA GLU A 80 -14.86 -10.91 -7.51
C GLU A 80 -14.99 -9.43 -7.17
N ALA A 81 -13.88 -8.84 -6.72
CA ALA A 81 -13.83 -7.41 -6.47
C ALA A 81 -14.14 -6.64 -7.76
N GLN A 82 -14.91 -5.57 -7.63
CA GLN A 82 -15.08 -4.66 -8.75
C GLN A 82 -13.79 -3.87 -8.87
N MET A 83 -12.92 -4.26 -9.80
CA MET A 83 -11.87 -3.36 -10.26
C MET A 83 -12.59 -2.07 -10.66
N GLN A 84 -12.25 -0.96 -10.00
CA GLN A 84 -12.76 0.33 -10.43
C GLN A 84 -12.36 0.47 -11.90
N ALA A 85 -13.36 0.48 -12.79
CA ALA A 85 -13.16 0.51 -14.24
C ALA A 85 -12.34 1.74 -14.70
N GLN A 86 -12.09 2.66 -13.78
CA GLN A 86 -11.17 3.78 -13.87
C GLN A 86 -10.51 3.93 -12.49
N GLY A 87 -9.49 3.15 -12.19
CA GLY A 87 -8.51 3.59 -11.18
C GLY A 87 -7.98 4.96 -11.60
N GLU A 88 -7.63 5.83 -10.64
CA GLU A 88 -7.07 7.13 -11.00
C GLU A 88 -5.85 6.92 -11.92
N PRO A 89 -5.81 7.57 -13.10
CA PRO A 89 -4.69 7.44 -13.99
C PRO A 89 -3.40 7.86 -13.28
N PHE A 90 -2.31 7.17 -13.57
CA PHE A 90 -1.02 7.53 -13.01
C PHE A 90 -0.67 8.98 -13.38
N GLU A 91 -0.63 9.85 -12.36
CA GLU A 91 -0.15 11.22 -12.47
C GLU A 91 1.34 11.26 -12.14
N VAL A 92 2.13 11.68 -13.14
CA VAL A 92 3.58 11.85 -13.01
C VAL A 92 3.87 12.96 -11.97
N PRO A 93 4.62 12.67 -10.89
CA PRO A 93 5.03 13.69 -9.92
C PRO A 93 5.96 14.74 -10.56
N ASN A 94 5.98 15.98 -10.04
CA ASN A 94 6.83 17.03 -10.62
C ASN A 94 8.32 16.81 -10.32
N SER A 95 8.64 16.04 -9.27
CA SER A 95 10.01 15.66 -8.91
C SER A 95 10.04 14.32 -8.18
N PHE A 96 11.22 13.68 -8.15
CA PHE A 96 11.42 12.46 -7.39
C PHE A 96 11.08 12.65 -5.91
N GLU A 97 11.48 13.79 -5.33
CA GLU A 97 11.13 14.15 -3.94
C GLU A 97 9.61 14.18 -3.74
N GLU A 98 8.86 14.83 -4.62
CA GLU A 98 7.39 14.88 -4.53
C GLU A 98 6.79 13.47 -4.64
N GLY A 99 7.32 12.63 -5.53
CA GLY A 99 6.93 11.24 -5.65
C GLY A 99 7.13 10.45 -4.35
N VAL A 100 8.29 10.60 -3.70
CA VAL A 100 8.60 9.96 -2.41
C VAL A 100 7.67 10.47 -1.30
N VAL A 101 7.42 11.78 -1.24
CA VAL A 101 6.50 12.37 -0.24
C VAL A 101 5.06 11.91 -0.47
N LYS A 102 4.63 11.77 -1.72
CA LYS A 102 3.31 11.23 -2.07
C LYS A 102 3.19 9.78 -1.61
N ALA A 103 4.18 8.94 -1.91
CA ALA A 103 4.19 7.54 -1.48
C ALA A 103 4.16 7.42 0.05
N LEU A 104 5.04 8.15 0.75
CA LEU A 104 5.08 8.19 2.23
C LEU A 104 3.72 8.52 2.86
N LYS A 105 3.01 9.53 2.34
CA LYS A 105 1.67 9.89 2.83
C LYS A 105 0.65 8.80 2.54
N GLY A 106 0.77 8.14 1.38
CA GLY A 106 -0.02 6.96 1.03
C GLY A 106 0.10 5.87 2.10
N GLU A 107 1.33 5.51 2.48
CA GLU A 107 1.59 4.48 3.50
C GLU A 107 0.95 4.80 4.85
N VAL A 108 1.06 6.05 5.30
CA VAL A 108 0.48 6.48 6.59
C VAL A 108 -1.05 6.40 6.57
N GLU A 109 -1.70 6.75 5.45
CA GLU A 109 -3.14 6.61 5.30
C GLU A 109 -3.56 5.14 5.14
N ALA A 110 -2.74 4.31 4.49
CA ALA A 110 -2.94 2.87 4.38
C ALA A 110 -2.97 2.21 5.76
N VAL A 111 -2.05 2.56 6.68
CA VAL A 111 -2.08 2.08 8.07
C VAL A 111 -3.41 2.40 8.76
N ARG A 112 -3.94 3.62 8.59
CA ARG A 112 -5.25 3.99 9.17
C ARG A 112 -6.38 3.15 8.58
N LYS A 113 -6.33 2.91 7.27
CA LYS A 113 -7.30 2.10 6.53
C LYS A 113 -7.29 0.64 6.99
N TYR A 114 -6.12 0.00 7.02
CA TYR A 114 -5.99 -1.41 7.41
C TYR A 114 -6.33 -1.67 8.87
N ARG A 115 -6.12 -0.69 9.77
CA ARG A 115 -6.63 -0.79 11.16
C ARG A 115 -8.15 -0.94 11.22
N LYS A 116 -8.88 -0.23 10.37
CA LYS A 116 -10.35 -0.35 10.28
C LYS A 116 -10.76 -1.67 9.65
N ILE A 117 -10.07 -2.10 8.59
CA ILE A 117 -10.30 -3.41 7.96
C ILE A 117 -10.14 -4.52 9.01
N MET A 118 -9.01 -4.56 9.72
CA MET A 118 -8.73 -5.56 10.75
C MET A 118 -9.81 -5.59 11.85
N ALA A 119 -10.33 -4.42 12.25
CA ALA A 119 -11.38 -4.29 13.25
C ALA A 119 -12.74 -4.89 12.80
N GLY A 120 -12.94 -5.03 11.49
CA GLY A 120 -14.14 -5.64 10.91
C GLY A 120 -13.99 -7.10 10.52
N MET A 121 -12.82 -7.73 10.70
CA MET A 121 -12.60 -9.12 10.28
C MET A 121 -13.32 -10.14 11.17
N PRO A 122 -13.91 -11.21 10.58
CA PRO A 122 -14.78 -12.15 11.30
C PRO A 122 -14.02 -13.14 12.18
N ASP A 123 -12.75 -13.43 11.88
CA ASP A 123 -11.91 -14.34 12.65
C ASP A 123 -10.42 -13.94 12.55
N ASN A 124 -9.57 -14.66 13.30
CA ASN A 124 -8.15 -14.37 13.38
C ASN A 124 -7.39 -14.65 12.09
N SER A 125 -7.83 -15.57 11.24
CA SER A 125 -7.12 -15.88 9.99
C SER A 125 -7.14 -14.68 9.05
N TYR A 126 -8.28 -14.01 8.91
CA TYR A 126 -8.37 -12.76 8.15
C TYR A 126 -7.64 -11.61 8.84
N ARG A 127 -7.68 -11.54 10.18
CA ARG A 127 -6.95 -10.51 10.92
C ARG A 127 -5.44 -10.62 10.73
N ASP A 128 -4.89 -11.83 10.72
CA ASP A 128 -3.46 -12.07 10.54
C ASP A 128 -2.99 -11.65 9.15
N GLN A 129 -3.80 -11.90 8.11
CA GLN A 129 -3.54 -11.40 6.76
C GLN A 129 -3.49 -9.87 6.71
N VAL A 130 -4.49 -9.20 7.28
CA VAL A 130 -4.53 -7.72 7.34
C VAL A 130 -3.41 -7.16 8.21
N PHE A 131 -3.04 -7.87 9.28
CA PHE A 131 -1.95 -7.48 10.15
C PHE A 131 -0.60 -7.50 9.43
N SER A 132 -0.36 -8.53 8.59
CA SER A 132 0.84 -8.58 7.74
C SER A 132 0.94 -7.33 6.86
N ILE A 133 -0.11 -7.02 6.10
CA ILE A 133 -0.17 -5.84 5.23
C ILE A 133 0.08 -4.56 6.05
N LEU A 134 -0.64 -4.40 7.16
CA LEU A 134 -0.50 -3.23 8.04
C LEU A 134 0.94 -3.04 8.54
N THR A 135 1.63 -4.12 8.89
CA THR A 135 3.03 -4.05 9.34
C THR A 135 3.99 -3.73 8.21
N ASP A 136 3.70 -4.18 6.99
CA ASP A 136 4.45 -3.80 5.81
C ASP A 136 4.28 -2.31 5.50
N GLU A 137 3.06 -1.73 5.57
CA GLU A 137 2.89 -0.28 5.33
C GLU A 137 3.60 0.58 6.37
N LEU A 138 3.66 0.13 7.63
CA LEU A 138 4.46 0.79 8.65
C LEU A 138 5.96 0.78 8.27
N ARG A 139 6.46 -0.35 7.76
CA ARG A 139 7.83 -0.49 7.30
C ARG A 139 8.07 0.37 6.04
N HIS A 140 7.14 0.37 5.08
CA HIS A 140 7.22 1.19 3.86
C HIS A 140 7.31 2.67 4.20
N GLY A 141 6.49 3.16 5.13
CA GLY A 141 6.60 4.54 5.61
C GLY A 141 7.98 4.88 6.21
N ILE A 142 8.59 3.94 6.95
CA ILE A 142 9.96 4.12 7.46
C ILE A 142 10.98 4.17 6.32
N LEU A 143 10.85 3.27 5.33
CA LEU A 143 11.73 3.20 4.17
C LEU A 143 11.65 4.45 3.28
N TYR A 144 10.44 4.95 3.01
CA TYR A 144 10.29 6.21 2.28
C TYR A 144 10.85 7.41 3.06
N ASN A 145 10.72 7.43 4.39
CA ASN A 145 11.38 8.45 5.20
C ASN A 145 12.91 8.35 5.14
N TYR A 146 13.48 7.14 5.08
CA TYR A 146 14.91 6.93 4.84
C TYR A 146 15.33 7.47 3.47
N ILE A 147 14.58 7.16 2.40
CA ILE A 147 14.85 7.70 1.05
C ILE A 147 14.79 9.24 1.07
N TYR A 148 13.73 9.81 1.65
CA TYR A 148 13.55 11.26 1.75
C TYR A 148 14.72 11.94 2.48
N THR A 149 15.14 11.41 3.63
CA THR A 149 16.26 11.99 4.39
C THR A 149 17.60 11.83 3.68
N THR A 150 17.80 10.74 2.93
CA THR A 150 19.01 10.52 2.13
C THR A 150 19.15 11.57 1.02
N ILE A 151 18.06 11.88 0.30
CA ILE A 151 18.09 12.89 -0.77
C ILE A 151 18.16 14.33 -0.26
N GLN A 152 17.76 14.60 0.99
CA GLN A 152 17.83 15.93 1.61
C GLN A 152 19.16 16.21 2.33
N SER A 153 20.00 15.19 2.55
CA SER A 153 21.29 15.35 3.24
C SER A 153 22.41 15.86 2.31
N MET A 154 22.02 16.46 1.18
CA MET A 154 22.88 17.05 0.15
C MET A 154 23.12 18.54 0.38
#